data_AF-A0A3C2DC39-F1
#
_entry.id   AF-A0A3C2DC39-F1
#
_cell.length_a   1.000
_cell.length_b   1.000
_cell.length_c   1.000
_cell.angle_alpha   90.00
_cell.angle_beta   90.00
_cell.angle_gamma   90.00
#
_symmetry.space_group_name_H-M   'P 1'
#
loop_
_entity.id
_entity.type
_entity.pdbx_description
1 polymer ?
#
loop_
_entity_poly.entity_id
_entity_poly.type
_entity_poly.pdbx_seq_one_letter_code
_entity_poly.pdbx_strand_id
1 'polypeptide(L)'
;AIDADMDSVTRAIAHGSLMGARGNSGVILSQVLRGLSSAFAEVDAVDGRLMADGLVAASTAAYGAVMTPVEGTILTVVRESSEAAAVVADGGGDLLAVAEATRAAGDQSLARTPELLPVLADAGVVDAGGSG
;
A
#
# COMPACT_ATOMS: atom_id res chain seq x y z
N ALA A 1 -10.39 -5.06 28.90
CA ALA A 1 -9.46 -5.27 27.78
C ALA A 1 -10.19 -4.82 26.52
N ILE A 2 -9.54 -4.10 25.61
CA ILE A 2 -10.12 -4.01 24.26
C ILE A 2 -9.98 -5.43 23.72
N ASP A 3 -11.09 -6.13 23.50
CA ASP A 3 -11.05 -7.33 22.67
C ASP A 3 -10.55 -6.85 21.31
N ALA A 4 -9.31 -7.21 20.99
CA ALA A 4 -8.64 -6.80 19.75
C ALA A 4 -9.07 -7.74 18.63
N ASP A 5 -10.37 -7.74 18.34
CA ASP A 5 -10.91 -8.38 17.14
C ASP A 5 -10.49 -7.62 15.87
N MET A 6 -10.64 -8.26 14.71
CA MET A 6 -10.18 -7.67 13.45
C MET A 6 -10.85 -6.32 13.15
N ASP A 7 -12.16 -6.20 13.40
CA ASP A 7 -12.90 -4.95 13.18
C ASP A 7 -12.36 -3.80 14.05
N SER A 8 -12.16 -4.02 15.36
CA SER A 8 -11.64 -2.99 16.24
C SER A 8 -10.21 -2.55 15.87
N VAL A 9 -9.35 -3.48 15.47
CA VAL A 9 -7.97 -3.21 15.03
C VAL A 9 -7.95 -2.44 13.71
N THR A 10 -8.69 -2.91 12.70
CA THR A 10 -8.73 -2.27 11.37
C THR A 10 -9.33 -0.86 11.44
N ARG A 11 -10.38 -0.65 12.25
CA ARG A 11 -10.93 0.68 12.54
C ARG A 11 -9.93 1.58 13.24
N ALA A 12 -9.19 1.06 14.22
CA ALA A 12 -8.16 1.84 14.92
C ALA A 12 -7.04 2.28 13.95
N ILE A 13 -6.59 1.39 13.06
CA ILE A 13 -5.61 1.71 12.00
C ILE A 13 -6.14 2.80 11.08
N ALA A 14 -7.35 2.65 10.53
CA ALA A 14 -7.93 3.60 9.59
C ALA A 14 -8.22 4.99 10.21
N HIS A 15 -8.58 5.02 11.51
CA HIS A 15 -8.79 6.24 12.26
C HIS A 15 -7.47 6.91 12.62
N GLY A 16 -6.53 6.16 13.20
CA GLY A 16 -5.23 6.67 13.63
C GLY A 16 -4.40 7.20 12.47
N SER A 17 -4.40 6.49 11.33
CA SER A 17 -3.69 6.94 10.13
C SER A 17 -4.22 8.26 9.60
N LEU A 18 -5.55 8.46 9.62
CA LEU A 18 -6.17 9.71 9.18
C LEU A 18 -5.87 10.87 10.13
N MET A 19 -6.00 10.64 11.43
CA MET A 19 -5.76 11.69 12.44
C MET A 19 -4.28 12.06 12.53
N GLY A 20 -3.38 11.13 12.24
CA GLY A 20 -1.93 11.33 12.21
C GLY A 20 -1.39 11.87 10.89
N ALA A 21 -2.18 11.86 9.81
CA ALA A 21 -1.73 12.27 8.48
C ALA A 21 -1.27 13.73 8.47
N ARG A 22 -0.06 13.97 7.97
CA ARG A 22 0.48 15.31 7.73
C ARG A 22 1.13 15.40 6.35
N GLY A 23 0.86 16.50 5.65
CA GLY A 23 1.30 16.71 4.27
C GLY A 23 0.68 15.69 3.29
N ASN A 24 1.09 15.76 2.03
CA ASN A 24 0.52 14.93 0.97
C ASN A 24 0.82 13.43 1.19
N SER A 25 2.07 13.09 1.52
CA SER A 25 2.47 11.70 1.74
C SER A 25 1.75 11.05 2.92
N GLY A 26 1.52 11.80 4.01
CA GLY A 26 0.73 11.31 5.13
C GLY A 26 -0.73 11.05 4.77
N VAL A 27 -1.33 11.91 3.94
CA VAL A 27 -2.70 11.69 3.44
C VAL A 27 -2.74 10.46 2.54
N ILE A 28 -1.79 10.28 1.63
CA ILE A 28 -1.73 9.11 0.73
C ILE A 28 -1.58 7.82 1.54
N LEU A 29 -0.63 7.76 2.48
CA LEU A 29 -0.44 6.60 3.35
C LEU A 29 -1.70 6.29 4.18
N SER A 30 -2.41 7.32 4.64
CA SER A 30 -3.68 7.11 5.35
C SER A 30 -4.76 6.47 4.48
N GLN A 31 -4.75 6.71 3.16
CA GLN A 31 -5.68 6.06 2.24
C GLN A 31 -5.26 4.65 1.88
N VAL A 32 -3.96 4.37 1.77
CA VAL A 32 -3.44 3.00 1.62
C VAL A 32 -3.91 2.14 2.80
N LEU A 33 -3.64 2.61 4.03
CA LEU A 33 -4.04 1.91 5.25
C LEU A 33 -5.56 1.77 5.38
N ARG A 34 -6.32 2.79 4.95
CA ARG A 34 -7.79 2.70 4.92
C ARG A 34 -8.27 1.62 3.95
N GLY A 35 -7.71 1.55 2.74
CA GLY A 35 -8.08 0.55 1.74
C GLY A 35 -7.83 -0.88 2.25
N LEU A 36 -6.66 -1.12 2.86
CA LEU A 36 -6.34 -2.39 3.52
C LEU A 36 -7.32 -2.70 4.67
N SER A 37 -7.49 -1.75 5.61
CA SER A 37 -8.39 -1.92 6.75
C SER A 37 -9.82 -2.26 6.33
N SER A 38 -10.33 -1.62 5.27
CA SER A 38 -11.67 -1.88 4.76
C SER A 38 -11.82 -3.29 4.19
N ALA A 39 -10.78 -3.85 3.57
CA ALA A 39 -10.82 -5.24 3.09
C ALA A 39 -10.79 -6.26 4.24
N PHE A 40 -10.17 -5.92 5.37
CA PHE A 40 -9.96 -6.86 6.48
C PHE A 40 -11.04 -6.78 7.57
N ALA A 41 -11.82 -5.71 7.64
CA ALA A 41 -12.70 -5.44 8.78
C ALA A 41 -13.74 -6.55 9.08
N GLU A 42 -14.20 -7.28 8.06
CA GLU A 42 -15.28 -8.26 8.20
C GLU A 42 -14.80 -9.73 8.21
N VAL A 43 -13.49 -9.97 8.37
CA VAL A 43 -12.93 -11.33 8.39
C VAL A 43 -12.18 -11.64 9.68
N ASP A 44 -12.20 -12.91 10.09
CA ASP A 44 -11.41 -13.37 11.24
C ASP A 44 -9.95 -13.66 10.86
N ALA A 45 -9.68 -13.96 9.58
CA ALA A 45 -8.35 -14.28 9.06
C ALA A 45 -8.18 -13.80 7.61
N VAL A 46 -6.96 -13.40 7.27
CA VAL A 46 -6.58 -12.93 5.94
C VAL A 46 -5.81 -14.03 5.22
N ASP A 47 -6.25 -14.41 4.02
CA ASP A 47 -5.52 -15.32 3.12
C ASP A 47 -4.80 -14.54 2.01
N GLY A 48 -4.09 -15.25 1.12
CA GLY A 48 -3.35 -14.63 0.03
C GLY A 48 -4.24 -13.84 -0.93
N ARG A 49 -5.47 -14.33 -1.18
CA ARG A 49 -6.41 -13.65 -2.07
C ARG A 49 -6.89 -12.34 -1.47
N LEU A 50 -7.33 -12.37 -0.21
CA LEU A 50 -7.82 -11.18 0.47
C LEU A 50 -6.72 -10.15 0.68
N MET A 51 -5.48 -10.58 0.94
CA MET A 51 -4.32 -9.68 1.02
C MET A 51 -4.11 -8.95 -0.31
N ALA A 52 -4.13 -9.67 -1.43
CA ALA A 52 -3.98 -9.08 -2.77
C ALA A 52 -5.12 -8.11 -3.10
N ASP A 53 -6.37 -8.50 -2.86
CA ASP A 53 -7.54 -7.65 -3.09
C ASP A 53 -7.47 -6.37 -2.22
N GLY A 54 -7.02 -6.48 -0.96
CA GLY A 54 -6.78 -5.35 -0.06
C GLY A 54 -5.70 -4.40 -0.56
N LEU A 55 -4.60 -4.91 -1.11
CA LEU A 55 -3.53 -4.09 -1.71
C LEU A 55 -4.02 -3.36 -2.97
N VAL A 56 -4.84 -4.01 -3.81
CA VAL A 56 -5.47 -3.37 -4.98
C VAL A 56 -6.42 -2.25 -4.55
N ALA A 57 -7.22 -2.48 -3.51
CA ALA A 57 -8.10 -1.47 -2.95
C ALA A 57 -7.30 -0.28 -2.37
N ALA A 58 -6.19 -0.56 -1.68
CA ALA A 58 -5.28 0.45 -1.15
C ALA A 58 -4.63 1.30 -2.24
N SER A 59 -4.16 0.68 -3.33
CA SER A 59 -3.66 1.38 -4.52
C SER A 59 -4.73 2.30 -5.12
N THR A 60 -5.94 1.78 -5.32
CA THR A 60 -7.07 2.55 -5.87
C THR A 60 -7.41 3.76 -4.99
N ALA A 61 -7.46 3.57 -3.67
CA ALA A 61 -7.73 4.64 -2.72
C ALA A 61 -6.62 5.70 -2.70
N ALA A 62 -5.36 5.28 -2.77
CA ALA A 62 -4.20 6.19 -2.81
C ALA A 62 -4.22 7.09 -4.05
N TYR A 63 -4.47 6.53 -5.24
CA TYR A 63 -4.60 7.31 -6.47
C TYR A 63 -5.82 8.24 -6.44
N GLY A 64 -6.96 7.76 -5.91
CA GLY A 64 -8.17 8.57 -5.77
C GLY A 64 -8.05 9.75 -4.80
N ALA A 65 -7.06 9.72 -3.90
CA ALA A 65 -6.81 10.77 -2.92
C ALA A 65 -6.06 12.00 -3.49
N VAL A 66 -5.52 11.87 -4.71
CA VAL A 66 -4.61 12.86 -5.30
C VAL A 66 -5.21 13.44 -6.57
N MET A 67 -5.31 14.76 -6.65
CA MET A 67 -5.85 15.45 -7.83
C MET A 67 -5.00 15.24 -9.10
N THR A 68 -3.68 15.19 -8.95
CA THR A 68 -2.73 14.96 -10.03
C THR A 68 -1.72 13.90 -9.60
N PRO A 69 -1.99 12.61 -9.87
CA PRO A 69 -1.06 11.52 -9.57
C PRO A 69 0.27 11.71 -10.29
N VAL A 70 1.37 11.36 -9.62
CA VAL A 70 2.73 11.46 -10.14
C VAL A 70 3.41 10.10 -10.02
N GLU A 71 3.85 9.54 -11.14
CA GLU A 71 4.66 8.33 -11.15
C GLU A 71 6.09 8.61 -10.65
N GLY A 72 6.76 7.58 -10.14
CA GLY A 72 8.02 7.70 -9.42
C GLY A 72 7.85 8.17 -7.97
N THR A 73 6.65 7.99 -7.40
CA THR A 73 6.35 8.28 -5.98
C THR A 73 5.78 7.04 -5.28
N ILE A 74 5.43 7.15 -4.00
CA ILE A 74 4.66 6.15 -3.24
C ILE A 74 3.48 5.55 -4.02
N LEU A 75 2.84 6.32 -4.90
CA LEU A 75 1.74 5.83 -5.73
C LEU A 75 2.19 4.69 -6.64
N THR A 76 3.31 4.87 -7.34
CA THR A 76 3.92 3.84 -8.20
C THR A 76 4.28 2.60 -7.40
N VAL A 77 4.90 2.79 -6.22
CA VAL A 77 5.34 1.68 -5.37
C VAL A 77 4.14 0.84 -4.91
N VAL A 78 3.07 1.48 -4.42
CA VAL A 78 1.86 0.77 -3.99
C VAL A 78 1.17 0.08 -5.16
N ARG A 79 1.08 0.73 -6.32
CA ARG A 79 0.47 0.16 -7.52
C ARG A 79 1.21 -1.10 -7.97
N GLU A 80 2.52 -1.02 -8.20
CA GLU A 80 3.31 -2.15 -8.69
C GLU A 80 3.39 -3.28 -7.66
N SER A 81 3.39 -2.94 -6.36
CA SER A 81 3.29 -3.94 -5.29
C SER A 81 1.94 -4.68 -5.33
N SER A 82 0.84 -3.96 -5.54
CA SER A 82 -0.51 -4.54 -5.63
C SER A 82 -0.69 -5.41 -6.88
N GLU A 83 -0.10 -5.02 -8.00
CA GLU A 83 -0.11 -5.80 -9.25
C GLU A 83 0.63 -7.14 -9.06
N ALA A 84 1.80 -7.12 -8.42
CA ALA A 84 2.55 -8.34 -8.11
C ALA A 84 1.81 -9.26 -7.14
N ALA A 85 1.17 -8.69 -6.12
CA ALA A 85 0.33 -9.44 -5.18
C ALA A 85 -0.82 -10.16 -5.91
N ALA A 86 -1.52 -9.46 -6.80
CA ALA A 86 -2.61 -10.01 -7.58
C ALA A 86 -2.16 -11.18 -8.47
N VAL A 87 -1.02 -11.04 -9.17
CA VAL A 87 -0.46 -12.11 -10.02
C VAL A 87 -0.19 -13.39 -9.23
N VAL A 88 0.41 -13.27 -8.03
CA VAL A 88 0.71 -14.43 -7.19
C VAL A 88 -0.55 -15.05 -6.59
N ALA A 89 -1.51 -14.23 -6.15
CA ALA A 89 -2.78 -14.71 -5.64
C ALA A 89 -3.61 -15.43 -6.72
N ASP A 90 -3.66 -14.91 -7.94
CA ASP A 90 -4.33 -15.55 -9.08
C ASP A 90 -3.69 -16.90 -9.46
N GLY A 91 -2.39 -17.07 -9.17
CA GLY A 91 -1.66 -18.33 -9.28
C GLY A 91 -1.90 -19.32 -8.12
N GLY A 92 -2.72 -18.96 -7.12
CA GLY A 92 -3.00 -19.77 -5.94
C GLY A 92 -1.95 -19.68 -4.83
N GLY A 93 -1.14 -18.61 -4.82
CA GLY A 93 -0.19 -18.35 -3.74
C GLY A 93 -0.88 -18.10 -2.40
N ASP A 94 -0.26 -18.59 -1.32
CA ASP A 94 -0.71 -18.35 0.04
C ASP A 94 -0.34 -16.93 0.51
N LEU A 95 -0.73 -16.59 1.75
CA LEU A 95 -0.46 -15.28 2.33
C LEU A 95 1.04 -14.93 2.33
N LEU A 96 1.91 -15.91 2.62
CA LEU A 96 3.34 -15.68 2.66
C LEU A 96 3.89 -15.37 1.26
N ALA A 97 3.53 -16.17 0.27
CA ALA A 97 3.95 -15.96 -1.12
C ALA A 97 3.49 -14.59 -1.65
N VAL A 98 2.26 -14.18 -1.34
CA VAL A 98 1.72 -12.87 -1.70
C VAL A 98 2.49 -11.74 -1.01
N ALA A 99 2.76 -11.87 0.29
CA ALA A 99 3.51 -10.86 1.04
C ALA A 99 4.96 -10.71 0.54
N GLU A 100 5.63 -11.82 0.22
CA GLU A 100 6.99 -11.82 -0.33
C GLU A 100 7.04 -11.15 -1.71
N ALA A 101 6.08 -11.47 -2.59
CA ALA A 101 5.98 -10.85 -3.91
C ALA A 101 5.69 -9.35 -3.83
N THR A 102 4.79 -8.95 -2.92
CA THR A 102 4.47 -7.54 -2.64
C THR A 102 5.74 -6.80 -2.21
N ARG A 103 6.50 -7.34 -1.25
CA ARG A 103 7.73 -6.72 -0.75
C ARG A 103 8.79 -6.61 -1.84
N ALA A 104 9.01 -7.68 -2.60
CA ALA A 104 10.02 -7.69 -3.66
C ALA A 104 9.69 -6.69 -4.79
N ALA A 105 8.41 -6.59 -5.17
CA ALA A 105 7.95 -5.62 -6.15
C ALA A 105 8.07 -4.18 -5.63
N GLY A 106 7.74 -3.94 -4.36
CA GLY A 106 7.93 -2.65 -3.70
C GLY A 106 9.37 -2.19 -3.69
N ASP A 107 10.31 -3.06 -3.28
CA ASP A 107 11.75 -2.78 -3.27
C ASP A 107 12.26 -2.42 -4.69
N GLN A 108 11.82 -3.17 -5.71
CA GLN A 108 12.19 -2.92 -7.10
C GLN A 108 11.58 -1.63 -7.65
N SER A 109 10.32 -1.35 -7.33
CA SER A 109 9.62 -0.14 -7.75
C SER A 109 10.27 1.10 -7.14
N LEU A 110 10.56 1.04 -5.84
CA LEU A 110 11.25 2.10 -5.10
C LEU A 110 12.60 2.42 -5.74
N ALA A 111 13.41 1.41 -6.05
CA ALA A 111 14.70 1.58 -6.70
C ALA A 111 14.61 2.26 -8.07
N ARG A 112 13.50 2.07 -8.79
CA ARG A 112 13.22 2.70 -10.10
C ARG A 112 12.59 4.08 -10.00
N THR A 113 12.19 4.55 -8.82
CA THR A 113 11.61 5.91 -8.68
C THR A 113 12.48 7.03 -9.28
N PRO A 114 13.82 7.00 -9.23
CA PRO A 114 14.65 8.01 -9.89
C PRO A 114 14.58 7.95 -11.42
N GLU A 115 14.33 6.78 -12.01
CA GLU A 115 14.16 6.62 -13.46
C GLU A 115 12.84 7.23 -13.94
N LEU A 116 11.84 7.31 -13.05
CA LEU A 116 10.49 7.78 -13.37
C LEU A 116 10.29 9.26 -13.05
N LEU A 117 11.05 9.81 -12.10
CA LEU A 117 10.88 11.18 -11.63
C LEU A 117 12.22 11.94 -11.61
N PRO A 118 12.48 12.85 -12.57
CA PRO A 118 13.80 13.47 -12.75
C PRO A 118 14.39 14.16 -11.52
N VAL A 119 13.55 14.79 -10.68
CA VAL A 119 14.03 15.47 -9.47
C VAL A 119 14.68 14.50 -8.46
N LEU A 120 14.27 13.22 -8.48
CA LEU A 120 14.88 12.17 -7.66
C LEU A 120 16.24 11.75 -8.22
N ALA A 121 16.36 11.62 -9.55
CA ALA A 121 17.63 11.35 -10.22
C ALA A 121 18.66 12.47 -10.00
N ASP A 122 18.24 13.72 -10.14
CA ASP A 122 19.10 14.90 -9.91
C ASP A 122 19.61 14.96 -8.47
N ALA A 123 18.78 14.51 -7.52
CA ALA A 123 19.13 14.44 -6.10
C ALA A 123 19.89 13.15 -5.71
N GLY A 124 19.94 12.15 -6.58
CA GLY A 124 20.57 10.85 -6.31
C GLY A 124 19.89 10.04 -5.19
N VAL A 125 18.58 10.21 -5.02
CA VAL A 125 17.77 9.56 -3.96
C VAL A 125 16.54 8.90 -4.54
N VAL A 126 15.95 7.94 -3.80
CA VAL A 126 14.64 7.37 -4.10
C VAL A 126 13.52 8.21 -3.47
N ASP A 127 12.26 7.94 -3.84
CA ASP A 127 11.12 8.61 -3.22
C ASP A 127 11.03 8.30 -1.72
N ALA A 128 11.00 9.36 -0.89
CA ALA A 128 10.91 9.20 0.55
C ALA A 128 9.56 8.63 0.99
N GLY A 129 8.49 8.93 0.23
CA GLY A 129 7.16 8.37 0.50
C GLY A 129 7.12 6.87 0.21
N GLY A 130 7.64 6.45 -0.94
CA GLY A 130 7.71 5.04 -1.33
C GLY A 130 8.67 4.21 -0.49
N SER A 131 9.64 4.84 0.17
CA SER A 131 10.59 4.16 1.06
C SER A 131 10.02 3.86 2.45
N GLY A 132 8.97 4.57 2.88
CA GLY A 132 8.35 4.39 4.20
C GLY A 132 7.29 3.30 4.18
#